data_AF-A0A388T0X6-F1
#
_entry.id   AF-A0A388T0X6-F1
#
_cell.length_a   1.000
_cell.length_b   1.000
_cell.length_c   1.000
_cell.angle_alpha   90.00
_cell.angle_beta   90.00
_cell.angle_gamma   90.00
#
_symmetry.space_group_name_H-M   'P 1'
#
loop_
_entity.id
_entity.type
_entity.pdbx_description
1 polymer ?
#
loop_
_entity_poly.entity_id
_entity_poly.type
_entity_poly.pdbx_seq_one_letter_code
_entity_poly.pdbx_strand_id
1 'polypeptide(L)'
;MLHLSDRFAGQKSQWQHIDARITHDELAAMVGTTRSRIGFFLKNFNVRGLVKRLPDGTLLVNSGTISTFIATDPNETEPVLQHS
;
A
#
# COMPACT_ATOMS: atom_id res chain seq x y z
N MET A 1 1.05 -27.88 -23.34
CA MET A 1 2.02 -26.96 -22.70
C MET A 1 1.61 -25.47 -22.78
N LEU A 2 0.32 -25.13 -22.99
CA LEU A 2 -0.15 -23.73 -23.02
C LEU A 2 -1.03 -23.35 -21.81
N HIS A 3 -1.56 -24.33 -21.07
CA HIS A 3 -2.37 -24.08 -19.86
C HIS A 3 -1.55 -23.73 -18.61
N LEU A 4 -0.24 -23.99 -18.61
CA LEU A 4 0.64 -23.56 -17.52
C LEU A 4 1.07 -22.10 -17.69
N SER A 5 1.27 -21.66 -18.93
CA SER A 5 1.67 -20.29 -19.25
C SER A 5 0.65 -19.27 -18.74
N ASP A 6 -0.65 -19.54 -18.86
CA ASP A 6 -1.70 -18.64 -18.36
C ASP A 6 -1.71 -18.51 -16.82
N ARG A 7 -1.45 -19.62 -16.12
CA ARG A 7 -1.39 -19.67 -14.65
C ARG A 7 -0.17 -18.93 -14.08
N PHE A 8 0.89 -18.75 -14.87
CA PHE A 8 2.11 -18.04 -14.48
C PHE A 8 2.29 -16.67 -15.15
N ALA A 9 1.57 -16.38 -16.24
CA ALA A 9 1.65 -15.09 -16.95
C ALA A 9 1.04 -13.92 -16.14
N GLY A 10 0.25 -14.20 -15.11
CA GLY A 10 -0.44 -13.19 -14.30
C GLY A 10 0.29 -12.69 -13.05
N GLN A 11 1.36 -13.35 -12.59
CA GLN A 11 2.11 -12.90 -11.41
C GLN A 11 3.38 -12.15 -11.79
N LYS A 12 3.24 -11.10 -12.60
CA LYS A 12 4.27 -10.05 -12.59
C LYS A 12 4.37 -9.54 -11.16
N SER A 13 5.57 -9.57 -10.58
CA SER A 13 5.84 -9.01 -9.26
C SER A 13 5.19 -7.61 -9.16
N GLN A 14 4.11 -7.51 -8.38
CA GLN A 14 3.27 -6.30 -8.29
C GLN A 14 3.85 -5.25 -7.34
N TRP A 15 5.12 -5.42 -6.96
CA TRP A 15 5.81 -4.50 -6.07
C TRP A 15 6.28 -3.28 -6.85
N GLN A 16 5.66 -2.14 -6.54
CA GLN A 16 6.08 -0.82 -6.99
C GLN A 16 7.02 -0.22 -5.95
N HIS A 17 8.15 0.33 -6.40
CA HIS A 17 9.13 0.95 -5.52
C HIS A 17 8.87 2.45 -5.43
N ILE A 18 8.71 2.93 -4.21
CA ILE A 18 8.69 4.35 -3.88
C ILE A 18 10.08 4.72 -3.37
N ASP A 19 10.90 5.30 -4.26
CA ASP A 19 12.28 5.72 -3.96
C ASP A 19 12.35 6.94 -3.02
N ALA A 20 11.21 7.56 -2.72
CA ALA A 20 11.14 8.64 -1.75
C ALA A 20 11.34 8.09 -0.33
N ARG A 21 12.33 8.64 0.40
CA ARG A 21 12.60 8.33 1.80
C ARG A 21 11.64 9.07 2.73
N ILE A 22 10.34 8.81 2.54
CA ILE A 22 9.30 9.49 3.29
C ILE A 22 9.30 9.01 4.75
N THR A 23 9.36 9.96 5.68
CA THR A 23 9.30 9.73 7.12
C THR A 23 7.85 9.52 7.58
N HIS A 24 7.68 8.98 8.80
CA HIS A 24 6.34 8.85 9.39
C HIS A 24 5.67 10.20 9.62
N ASP A 25 6.44 11.24 9.93
CA ASP A 25 5.92 12.58 10.18
C ASP A 25 5.44 13.24 8.87
N GLU A 26 6.17 13.05 7.77
CA GLU A 26 5.72 13.49 6.45
C GLU A 26 4.47 12.74 5.96
N LEU A 27 4.41 11.42 6.15
CA LEU A 27 3.20 10.63 5.86
C LEU A 27 2.00 11.09 6.71
N ALA A 28 2.25 11.41 7.99
CA ALA A 28 1.22 11.89 8.90
C ALA A 28 0.67 13.24 8.43
N ALA A 29 1.55 14.15 8.01
CA ALA A 29 1.15 15.44 7.45
C ALA A 29 0.37 15.28 6.13
N MET A 30 0.81 14.39 5.23
CA MET A 30 0.15 14.16 3.93
C MET A 30 -1.28 13.64 4.04
N VAL A 31 -1.55 12.77 5.02
CA VAL A 31 -2.86 12.12 5.18
C VAL A 31 -3.70 12.79 6.27
N GLY A 32 -3.18 13.83 6.93
CA GLY A 32 -3.89 14.52 8.00
C GLY A 32 -4.13 13.63 9.23
N THR A 33 -3.11 12.90 9.66
CA THR A 33 -3.18 11.98 10.80
C THR A 33 -1.97 12.11 11.73
N THR A 34 -1.85 11.25 12.74
CA THR A 34 -0.72 11.27 13.68
C THR A 34 0.39 10.31 13.28
N ARG A 35 1.62 10.65 13.64
CA ARG A 35 2.81 9.79 13.46
C ARG A 35 2.63 8.38 14.04
N SER A 36 2.02 8.28 15.22
CA SER A 36 1.75 6.98 15.88
C SER A 36 0.76 6.13 15.10
N ARG A 37 -0.26 6.75 14.51
CA ARG A 37 -1.27 6.08 13.70
C ARG A 37 -0.70 5.63 12.36
N ILE A 38 0.16 6.42 11.72
CA ILE A 38 0.95 5.99 10.55
C ILE A 38 1.81 4.77 10.90
N GLY A 39 2.55 4.81 12.01
CA GLY A 39 3.38 3.68 12.43
C GLY A 39 2.57 2.40 12.65
N PHE A 40 1.40 2.51 13.27
CA PHE A 40 0.46 1.40 13.43
C PHE A 40 -0.02 0.85 12.07
N PHE A 41 -0.43 1.72 11.15
CA PHE A 41 -0.89 1.30 9.81
C PHE A 41 0.21 0.64 9.00
N LEU A 42 1.41 1.22 8.96
CA LEU A 42 2.54 0.62 8.24
C LEU A 42 2.91 -0.76 8.80
N LYS A 43 2.86 -0.95 10.12
CA LYS A 43 3.05 -2.26 10.73
C LYS A 43 1.96 -3.25 10.30
N ASN A 44 0.69 -2.84 10.33
CA ASN A 44 -0.43 -3.67 9.90
C ASN A 44 -0.35 -4.02 8.41
N PHE A 45 -0.01 -3.05 7.56
CA PHE A 45 0.16 -3.23 6.12
C PHE A 45 1.34 -4.14 5.80
N ASN A 46 2.41 -4.08 6.59
CA ASN A 46 3.53 -5.00 6.47
C ASN A 46 3.15 -6.44 6.77
N VAL A 47 2.46 -6.68 7.89
CA VAL A 47 1.96 -8.02 8.27
C VAL A 47 1.02 -8.59 7.22
N ARG A 48 0.23 -7.73 6.54
CA ARG A 48 -0.71 -8.12 5.49
C ARG A 48 -0.08 -8.24 4.09
N GLY A 49 1.21 -7.96 3.93
CA GLY A 49 1.89 -8.01 2.63
C GLY A 49 1.46 -6.92 1.65
N LEU A 50 0.96 -5.79 2.15
CA LEU A 50 0.56 -4.63 1.35
C LEU A 50 1.75 -3.70 1.09
N VAL A 51 2.58 -3.48 2.12
CA VAL A 51 3.72 -2.54 2.07
C VAL A 51 4.93 -3.16 2.77
N LYS A 52 6.13 -3.00 2.20
CA LYS A 52 7.38 -3.36 2.84
C LYS A 52 8.29 -2.15 2.94
N ARG A 53 8.77 -1.86 4.15
CA ARG A 53 9.82 -0.85 4.34
C ARG A 53 11.19 -1.51 4.18
N LEU A 54 12.03 -0.89 3.36
CA LEU A 54 13.39 -1.35 3.12
C LEU A 54 14.37 -0.70 4.11
N PRO A 55 15.55 -1.32 4.35
CA PRO A 55 16.56 -0.77 5.26
C PRO A 55 17.07 0.62 4.88
N ASP A 56 17.01 0.96 3.59
CA ASP A 56 17.37 2.28 3.05
C ASP A 56 16.30 3.36 3.33
N GLY A 57 15.17 3.00 3.92
CA GLY A 57 14.07 3.91 4.25
C GLY A 57 13.03 4.09 3.14
N THR A 58 13.21 3.44 1.98
CA THR A 58 12.23 3.41 0.89
C THR A 58 11.09 2.43 1.15
N LEU A 59 10.04 2.50 0.34
CA LEU A 59 8.85 1.65 0.47
C LEU A 59 8.63 0.82 -0.79
N LEU A 60 8.32 -0.45 -0.63
CA LEU A 60 7.75 -1.30 -1.66
C LEU A 60 6.26 -1.46 -1.41
N VAL A 61 5.47 -1.33 -2.46
CA VAL A 61 4.01 -1.32 -2.41
C VAL A 61 3.49 -2.41 -3.33
N ASN A 62 2.69 -3.35 -2.82
CA ASN A 62 2.12 -4.42 -3.63
C ASN A 62 0.77 -3.96 -4.21
N SER A 63 0.75 -3.61 -5.49
CA SER A 63 -0.43 -3.03 -6.12
C SER A 63 -1.63 -3.98 -6.14
N GLY A 64 -1.42 -5.29 -6.21
CA GLY A 64 -2.51 -6.28 -6.26
C GLY A 64 -3.19 -6.47 -4.93
N THR A 65 -2.38 -6.64 -3.87
CA THR A 65 -2.93 -6.81 -2.52
C THR A 65 -3.53 -5.50 -2.02
N ILE A 66 -2.99 -4.33 -2.40
CA ILE A 66 -3.60 -3.03 -2.11
C ILE A 66 -4.91 -2.84 -2.85
N SER A 67 -4.99 -3.13 -4.15
CA SER A 67 -6.25 -2.98 -4.90
C SER A 67 -7.34 -3.87 -4.32
N THR A 68 -6.98 -5.08 -3.88
CA THR A 68 -7.91 -5.98 -3.20
C THR A 68 -8.33 -5.44 -1.84
N PHE A 69 -7.37 -4.91 -1.05
CA PHE A 69 -7.64 -4.34 0.26
C PHE A 69 -8.62 -3.17 0.19
N ILE A 70 -8.39 -2.22 -0.73
CA ILE A 70 -9.23 -1.08 -1.05
C ILE A 70 -10.66 -1.54 -1.39
N ALA A 71 -10.81 -2.45 -2.35
CA ALA A 71 -12.11 -2.98 -2.77
C ALA A 71 -12.89 -3.73 -1.66
N THR A 72 -12.23 -4.14 -0.59
CA THR A 72 -12.85 -4.81 0.58
C THR A 72 -13.01 -3.90 1.79
N ASP A 73 -12.52 -2.66 1.75
CA ASP A 73 -12.61 -1.72 2.85
C ASP A 73 -14.01 -1.07 2.89
N PRO A 74 -14.84 -1.35 3.91
CA PRO A 74 -16.18 -0.78 4.01
C PRO A 74 -16.20 0.73 4.24
N ASN A 75 -15.05 1.38 4.47
CA ASN A 75 -14.95 2.83 4.65
C ASN A 75 -14.86 3.63 3.33
N GLU A 76 -14.74 2.99 2.16
CA GLU A 76 -14.71 3.72 0.87
C GLU A 76 -16.09 4.11 0.34
N THR A 77 -17.18 3.73 1.01
CA THR A 77 -18.54 4.12 0.57
C THR A 77 -18.90 5.56 0.93
N GLU A 78 -18.08 6.26 1.72
CA GLU A 78 -18.24 7.69 1.99
C GLU A 78 -17.51 8.46 0.87
N PRO A 79 -18.23 9.20 0.00
CA PRO A 79 -17.57 10.08 -0.96
C PRO A 79 -16.74 11.10 -0.18
N VAL A 80 -15.43 11.12 -0.42
CA VAL A 80 -14.54 12.16 0.11
C VAL A 80 -15.14 13.50 -0.29
N LEU A 81 -15.73 14.20 0.67
CA LEU A 81 -16.30 15.53 0.48
C LEU A 81 -15.18 16.44 -0.01
N GLN A 82 -15.14 16.66 -1.33
CA GLN A 82 -14.34 17.69 -1.97
C GLN A 82 -14.83 19.02 -1.42
N HIS A 83 -14.12 19.53 -0.40
CA HIS A 83 -14.29 20.92 -0.01
C HIS A 83 -13.64 21.79 -1.07
N SER A 84 -14.51 22.56 -1.75
CA SER A 84 -14.20 23.57 -2.75
C SER A 84 -13.47 24.77 -2.16
#